data_AF-A0A7M3YVQ1-F1
#
_entry.id   AF-A0A7M3YVQ1-F1
#
_cell.length_a   1.000
_cell.length_b   1.000
_cell.length_c   1.000
_cell.angle_alpha   90.00
_cell.angle_beta   90.00
_cell.angle_gamma   90.00
#
_symmetry.space_group_name_H-M   'P 1'
#
loop_
_entity.id
_entity.type
_entity.pdbx_description
1 polymer ?
#
loop_
_entity_poly.entity_id
_entity_poly.type
_entity_poly.pdbx_seq_one_letter_code
_entity_poly.pdbx_strand_id
1 'polypeptide(L)'
;MPAPKIPEKRWSIDLEKSIQEAHYADEAAYSGRYAFNPESGKELFVIDTPPPYPSGTWHIGAVAQYSMIDVLARSQRLLGKEVYFPWGVDRNGINIEFTVEKNTKRKMKTYDREEFLKLCETTIESFTQAMRNTAKRVGLSCDFSREYLTDAPDYRSVTQSIFVELFKKGDIIEDLRPNIYDPVEGTTIADAEVERIARKTKLVDVRWTCEDGTELVISTTRPELICACGVVVVHPDDERYKHLVGQQINLPMETSGRSTTVTIQHHPSVKSDFGTGVLMVCSFGDQNDVAVFRELGLAPFQAIDLDGKMTEVAGPLQGLSVLEARSQAIEQLEQAGRLVQAVERDQDIPVSERGKNPVEIILLKEWYVRQTHIQDRMREHIDSISFHPVRNRQFLLDWMDNISIDWPISRRRWYHTEIPIWYSDDETKVVVPPAGTYVQPWKDDPPKGSRVLDRESRDDLGTYDELADTLG
;
A
#
# COMPACT_ATOMS: atom_id res chain seq x y z
N MET A 1 37.94 -31.34 34.65
CA MET A 1 37.01 -30.45 33.94
C MET A 1 37.25 -29.03 34.43
N PRO A 2 37.34 -28.03 33.55
CA PRO A 2 37.41 -26.63 33.99
C PRO A 2 36.18 -26.32 34.84
N ALA A 3 36.36 -25.47 35.87
CA ALA A 3 35.24 -24.99 36.67
C ALA A 3 34.23 -24.25 35.76
N PRO A 4 32.92 -24.36 36.03
CA PRO A 4 31.92 -23.63 35.26
C PRO A 4 32.15 -22.13 35.39
N LYS A 5 32.05 -21.40 34.27
CA LYS A 5 32.21 -19.94 34.25
C LYS A 5 31.12 -19.21 35.06
N ILE A 6 29.95 -19.82 35.21
CA ILE A 6 28.81 -19.31 35.99
C ILE A 6 28.62 -20.26 37.18
N PRO A 7 29.12 -19.93 38.38
CA PRO A 7 29.03 -20.79 39.56
C PRO A 7 27.68 -20.72 40.28
N GLU A 8 26.87 -19.70 40.02
CA GLU A 8 25.59 -19.47 40.69
C GLU A 8 24.59 -20.59 40.40
N LYS A 9 23.91 -21.06 41.46
CA LYS A 9 22.93 -22.16 41.36
C LYS A 9 21.48 -21.68 41.27
N ARG A 10 21.23 -20.38 41.44
CA ARG A 10 19.89 -19.78 41.39
C ARG A 10 19.91 -18.58 40.45
N TRP A 11 18.89 -18.50 39.62
CA TRP A 11 18.67 -17.35 38.75
C TRP A 11 18.25 -16.12 39.58
N SER A 12 18.75 -14.96 39.17
CA SER A 12 18.29 -13.64 39.61
C SER A 12 18.40 -12.66 38.44
N ILE A 13 17.66 -11.55 38.52
CA ILE A 13 17.70 -10.49 37.49
C ILE A 13 19.11 -9.91 37.37
N ASP A 14 19.81 -9.73 38.49
CA ASP A 14 21.17 -9.19 38.51
C ASP A 14 22.19 -10.16 37.89
N LEU A 15 22.02 -11.47 38.12
CA LEU A 15 22.85 -12.50 37.49
C LEU A 15 22.64 -12.54 35.98
N GLU A 16 21.39 -12.51 35.53
CA GLU A 16 21.09 -12.47 34.09
C GLU A 16 21.69 -11.23 33.43
N LYS A 17 21.52 -10.07 34.07
CA LYS A 17 22.07 -8.80 33.59
C LYS A 17 23.60 -8.87 33.48
N SER A 18 24.29 -9.36 34.50
CA SER A 18 25.77 -9.46 34.48
C SER A 18 26.27 -10.43 33.41
N ILE A 19 25.59 -11.57 33.22
CA ILE A 19 25.91 -12.54 32.16
C ILE A 19 25.76 -11.88 30.78
N GLN A 20 24.68 -11.13 30.57
CA GLN A 20 24.45 -10.45 29.31
C GLN A 20 25.44 -9.33 29.04
N GLU A 21 25.69 -8.46 30.01
CA GLU A 21 26.70 -7.41 29.88
C GLU A 21 28.06 -8.01 29.52
N ALA A 22 28.48 -9.08 30.21
CA ALA A 22 29.71 -9.80 29.89
C ALA A 22 29.67 -10.48 28.50
N HIS A 23 28.51 -10.93 28.03
CA HIS A 23 28.37 -11.59 26.73
C HIS A 23 28.71 -10.67 25.55
N TYR A 24 28.32 -9.39 25.65
CA TYR A 24 28.47 -8.38 24.62
C TYR A 24 29.61 -7.37 24.88
N ALA A 25 30.29 -7.43 26.02
CA ALA A 25 31.34 -6.49 26.40
C ALA A 25 32.57 -6.50 25.47
N ASP A 26 32.88 -7.65 24.87
CA ASP A 26 34.00 -7.82 23.93
C ASP A 26 33.45 -8.16 22.54
N GLU A 27 33.50 -7.17 21.65
CA GLU A 27 32.99 -7.26 20.28
C GLU A 27 33.76 -8.27 19.43
N ALA A 28 35.07 -8.42 19.63
CA ALA A 28 35.88 -9.39 18.89
C ALA A 28 35.54 -10.82 19.34
N ALA A 29 35.39 -11.03 20.64
CA ALA A 29 34.97 -12.33 21.17
C ALA A 29 33.52 -12.67 20.80
N TYR A 30 32.62 -11.68 20.71
CA TYR A 30 31.26 -11.87 20.23
C TYR A 30 31.24 -12.24 18.75
N SER A 31 31.92 -11.45 17.92
CA SER A 31 32.01 -11.66 16.47
C SER A 31 32.64 -13.02 16.16
N GLY A 32 33.68 -13.43 16.89
CA GLY A 32 34.28 -14.76 16.75
C GLY A 32 33.31 -15.94 17.02
N ARG A 33 32.17 -15.71 17.70
CA ARG A 33 31.15 -16.74 17.93
C ARG A 33 30.05 -16.77 16.87
N TYR A 34 29.68 -15.62 16.32
CA TYR A 34 28.44 -15.48 15.54
C TYR A 34 28.62 -14.86 14.15
N ALA A 35 29.79 -14.33 13.83
CA ALA A 35 30.07 -13.76 12.52
C ALA A 35 29.98 -14.83 11.44
N PHE A 36 29.35 -14.47 10.32
CA PHE A 36 29.21 -15.36 9.19
C PHE A 36 30.45 -15.36 8.30
N ASN A 37 30.99 -16.55 8.03
CA ASN A 37 32.07 -16.77 7.09
C ASN A 37 31.64 -17.68 5.91
N PRO A 38 31.32 -17.12 4.72
CA PRO A 38 30.92 -17.92 3.55
C PRO A 38 32.00 -18.90 3.07
N GLU A 39 33.27 -18.65 3.41
CA GLU A 39 34.41 -19.49 3.03
C GLU A 39 34.80 -20.51 4.11
N SER A 40 33.96 -20.71 5.12
CA SER A 40 34.23 -21.63 6.24
C SER A 40 34.38 -23.11 5.85
N GLY A 41 33.93 -23.49 4.65
CA GLY A 41 33.88 -24.88 4.18
C GLY A 41 32.79 -25.75 4.82
N LYS A 42 31.97 -25.18 5.72
CA LYS A 42 30.82 -25.87 6.33
C LYS A 42 29.58 -25.71 5.43
N GLU A 43 28.56 -26.51 5.69
CA GLU A 43 27.24 -26.31 5.10
C GLU A 43 26.68 -24.95 5.54
N LEU A 44 26.26 -24.11 4.58
CA LEU A 44 25.69 -22.80 4.85
C LEU A 44 24.21 -22.94 5.26
N PHE A 45 23.80 -22.23 6.28
CA PHE A 45 22.40 -22.11 6.69
C PHE A 45 22.04 -20.63 6.78
N VAL A 46 21.22 -20.17 5.84
CA VAL A 46 20.86 -18.75 5.70
C VAL A 46 19.49 -18.52 6.32
N ILE A 47 19.41 -17.55 7.23
CA ILE A 47 18.16 -17.07 7.82
C ILE A 47 17.91 -15.68 7.26
N ASP A 48 16.85 -15.57 6.46
CA ASP A 48 16.29 -14.27 6.09
C ASP A 48 15.45 -13.75 7.26
N THR A 49 16.02 -12.81 8.01
CA THR A 49 15.38 -12.25 9.20
C THR A 49 14.37 -11.19 8.75
N PRO A 50 13.07 -11.29 9.12
CA PRO A 50 12.14 -10.21 8.82
C PRO A 50 12.64 -8.94 9.52
N PRO A 51 12.92 -7.83 8.80
CA PRO A 51 13.45 -6.64 9.43
C PRO A 51 12.35 -5.97 10.29
N PRO A 52 12.57 -5.76 11.59
CA PRO A 52 11.60 -5.10 12.46
C PRO A 52 11.46 -3.61 12.10
N TYR A 53 10.24 -3.09 12.20
CA TYR A 53 9.96 -1.65 12.13
C TYR A 53 10.35 -0.93 13.43
N PRO A 54 11.13 0.16 13.38
CA PRO A 54 11.50 0.99 14.52
C PRO A 54 10.34 1.89 14.97
N SER A 55 9.20 1.27 15.26
CA SER A 55 7.99 1.94 15.75
C SER A 55 7.75 1.57 17.22
N GLY A 56 8.36 2.31 18.12
CA GLY A 56 8.21 2.12 19.57
C GLY A 56 8.95 0.90 20.14
N THR A 57 8.56 0.49 21.35
CA THR A 57 9.21 -0.61 22.07
C THR A 57 8.73 -1.96 21.58
N TRP A 58 9.63 -2.93 21.41
CA TRP A 58 9.26 -4.32 21.10
C TRP A 58 8.26 -4.88 22.13
N HIS A 59 7.10 -5.30 21.62
CA HIS A 59 6.11 -6.01 22.42
C HIS A 59 6.50 -7.49 22.57
N ILE A 60 5.84 -8.19 23.49
CA ILE A 60 6.14 -9.60 23.81
C ILE A 60 6.03 -10.54 22.60
N GLY A 61 5.19 -10.21 21.62
CA GLY A 61 5.04 -10.98 20.39
C GLY A 61 6.30 -10.97 19.53
N ALA A 62 6.92 -9.79 19.36
CA ALA A 62 8.22 -9.69 18.72
C ALA A 62 9.26 -10.52 19.47
N VAL A 63 9.40 -10.32 20.79
CA VAL A 63 10.36 -11.09 21.61
C VAL A 63 10.18 -12.60 21.42
N ALA A 64 8.95 -13.11 21.44
CA ALA A 64 8.67 -14.52 21.24
C ALA A 64 9.08 -15.01 19.85
N GLN A 65 8.74 -14.28 18.78
CA GLN A 65 9.05 -14.67 17.40
C GLN A 65 10.55 -14.67 17.12
N TYR A 66 11.26 -13.59 17.46
CA TYR A 66 12.72 -13.51 17.25
C TYR A 66 13.48 -14.53 18.09
N SER A 67 12.99 -14.86 19.30
CA SER A 67 13.59 -15.92 20.11
C SER A 67 13.47 -17.30 19.44
N MET A 68 12.35 -17.59 18.76
CA MET A 68 12.19 -18.84 18.01
C MET A 68 13.16 -18.94 16.82
N ILE A 69 13.36 -17.83 16.10
CA ILE A 69 14.35 -17.76 15.02
C ILE A 69 15.77 -17.98 15.57
N ASP A 70 16.08 -17.37 16.72
CA ASP A 70 17.37 -17.53 17.39
C ASP A 70 17.63 -18.97 17.85
N VAL A 71 16.61 -19.67 18.36
CA VAL A 71 16.71 -21.10 18.71
C VAL A 71 17.11 -21.92 17.48
N LEU A 72 16.52 -21.64 16.32
CA LEU A 72 16.91 -22.30 15.06
C LEU A 72 18.36 -21.97 14.72
N ALA A 73 18.75 -20.69 14.71
CA ALA A 73 20.11 -20.26 14.41
C ALA A 73 21.15 -20.96 15.31
N ARG A 74 20.91 -20.99 16.62
CA ARG A 74 21.77 -21.67 17.60
C ARG A 74 21.82 -23.18 17.36
N SER A 75 20.67 -23.81 17.11
CA SER A 75 20.61 -25.25 16.83
C SER A 75 21.44 -25.63 15.61
N GLN A 76 21.36 -24.86 14.52
CA GLN A 76 22.11 -25.13 13.29
C GLN A 76 23.62 -24.91 13.48
N ARG A 77 24.02 -23.88 14.24
CA ARG A 77 25.43 -23.70 14.64
C ARG A 77 25.95 -24.89 15.47
N LEU A 78 25.15 -25.38 16.42
CA LEU A 78 25.48 -26.55 17.24
C LEU A 78 25.57 -27.85 16.42
N LEU A 79 24.81 -27.95 15.33
CA LEU A 79 24.91 -29.04 14.35
C LEU A 79 26.12 -28.89 13.41
N GLY A 80 26.94 -27.85 13.58
CA GLY A 80 28.18 -27.65 12.83
C GLY A 80 28.03 -26.86 11.53
N LYS A 81 26.86 -26.26 11.26
CA LYS A 81 26.63 -25.42 10.08
C LYS A 81 27.21 -24.01 10.25
N GLU A 82 27.49 -23.36 9.14
CA GLU A 82 27.82 -21.93 9.09
C GLU A 82 26.55 -21.11 8.90
N VAL A 83 26.14 -20.39 9.94
CA VAL A 83 24.82 -19.75 9.98
C VAL A 83 24.94 -18.26 9.67
N TYR A 84 24.30 -17.83 8.57
CA TYR A 84 24.06 -16.41 8.30
C TYR A 84 22.76 -16.00 8.98
N PHE A 85 22.86 -15.16 10.01
CA PHE A 85 21.72 -14.62 10.75
C PHE A 85 21.97 -13.12 11.01
N PRO A 86 21.72 -12.25 10.02
CA PRO A 86 22.00 -10.83 10.11
C PRO A 86 20.95 -10.10 10.96
N TRP A 87 21.33 -8.91 11.44
CA TRP A 87 20.39 -7.96 12.04
C TRP A 87 19.97 -6.93 11.00
N GLY A 88 18.71 -6.97 10.58
CA GLY A 88 18.10 -5.96 9.71
C GLY A 88 17.25 -4.98 10.49
N VAL A 89 16.98 -3.79 9.96
CA VAL A 89 15.95 -2.87 10.47
C VAL A 89 15.22 -2.20 9.30
N ASP A 90 13.89 -2.26 9.31
CA ASP A 90 13.09 -1.63 8.24
C ASP A 90 12.83 -0.16 8.58
N ARG A 91 13.62 0.72 7.98
CA ARG A 91 13.65 2.15 8.24
C ARG A 91 12.85 2.99 7.27
N ASN A 92 12.28 2.41 6.21
CA ASN A 92 11.42 3.17 5.30
C ASN A 92 9.99 3.27 5.82
N GLY A 93 9.24 4.25 5.33
CA GLY A 93 7.79 4.22 5.44
C GLY A 93 7.15 5.43 6.11
N ILE A 94 5.82 5.45 5.99
CA ILE A 94 4.95 6.49 6.53
C ILE A 94 5.03 6.63 8.07
N ASN A 95 5.42 5.57 8.77
CA ASN A 95 5.43 5.53 10.24
C ASN A 95 6.43 6.52 10.85
N ILE A 96 7.63 6.63 10.26
CA ILE A 96 8.63 7.58 10.75
C ILE A 96 8.20 9.02 10.44
N GLU A 97 7.66 9.24 9.24
CA GLU A 97 7.16 10.56 8.85
C GLU A 97 6.05 11.03 9.79
N PHE A 98 5.07 10.17 10.12
CA PHE A 98 4.04 10.48 11.11
C PHE A 98 4.57 10.68 12.52
N THR A 99 5.60 9.94 12.91
CA THR A 99 6.26 10.14 14.20
C THR A 99 6.87 11.54 14.26
N VAL A 100 7.55 11.96 13.19
CA VAL A 100 8.08 13.32 13.06
C VAL A 100 6.95 14.35 13.08
N GLU A 101 5.91 14.21 12.24
CA GLU A 101 4.77 15.13 12.20
C GLU A 101 4.09 15.28 13.55
N LYS A 102 3.93 14.19 14.29
CA LYS A 102 3.33 14.18 15.63
C LYS A 102 4.23 14.88 16.65
N ASN A 103 5.54 14.63 16.61
CA ASN A 103 6.51 15.22 17.52
C ASN A 103 6.64 16.74 17.29
N THR A 104 6.59 17.18 16.03
CA THR A 104 6.75 18.60 15.67
C THR A 104 5.45 19.37 15.56
N LYS A 105 4.31 18.66 15.48
CA LYS A 105 2.97 19.20 15.18
C LYS A 105 2.91 19.97 13.85
N ARG A 106 3.77 19.61 12.90
CA ARG A 106 3.84 20.18 11.54
C ARG A 106 3.68 19.05 10.53
N LYS A 107 3.00 19.35 9.42
CA LYS A 107 2.83 18.37 8.33
C LYS A 107 4.08 18.31 7.45
N MET A 108 4.39 17.13 6.91
CA MET A 108 5.52 16.87 6.01
C MET A 108 5.61 17.92 4.91
N LYS A 109 4.50 18.18 4.21
CA LYS A 109 4.42 19.16 3.11
C LYS A 109 4.68 20.62 3.52
N THR A 110 4.83 20.93 4.80
CA THR A 110 5.17 22.27 5.31
C THR A 110 6.67 22.47 5.57
N TYR A 111 7.49 21.47 5.27
CA TYR A 111 8.94 21.50 5.38
C TYR A 111 9.59 21.62 4.00
N ASP A 112 10.84 22.07 3.98
CA ASP A 112 11.74 21.69 2.89
C ASP A 112 11.96 20.16 2.90
N ARG A 113 12.02 19.54 1.73
CA ARG A 113 12.11 18.08 1.61
C ARG A 113 13.40 17.55 2.26
N GLU A 114 14.53 18.20 2.05
CA GLU A 114 15.81 17.75 2.60
C GLU A 114 15.86 17.90 4.12
N GLU A 115 15.33 19.02 4.65
CA GLU A 115 15.18 19.23 6.09
C GLU A 115 14.36 18.11 6.74
N PHE A 116 13.21 17.78 6.15
CA PHE A 116 12.32 16.74 6.70
C PHE A 116 12.95 15.34 6.66
N LEU A 117 13.66 15.01 5.58
CA LEU A 117 14.36 13.74 5.46
C LEU A 117 15.42 13.56 6.55
N LYS A 118 16.23 14.60 6.81
CA LYS A 118 17.22 14.60 7.91
C LYS A 118 16.58 14.42 9.28
N LEU A 119 15.41 15.03 9.49
CA LEU A 119 14.68 14.90 10.74
C LEU A 119 14.15 13.48 10.94
N CYS A 120 13.66 12.85 9.88
CA CYS A 120 13.26 11.43 9.90
C CYS A 120 14.46 10.52 10.20
N GLU A 121 15.59 10.72 9.51
CA GLU A 121 16.83 9.96 9.71
C GLU A 121 17.33 10.06 11.16
N THR A 122 17.38 11.26 11.71
CA THR A 122 17.82 11.48 13.10
C THR A 122 16.85 10.84 14.09
N THR A 123 15.56 10.96 13.84
CA THR A 123 14.52 10.42 14.72
C THR A 123 14.55 8.89 14.72
N ILE A 124 14.65 8.25 13.55
CA ILE A 124 14.60 6.80 13.41
C ILE A 124 15.85 6.10 13.94
N GLU A 125 17.00 6.79 13.93
CA GLU A 125 18.24 6.28 14.49
C GLU A 125 18.11 5.98 16.00
N SER A 126 17.44 6.88 16.75
CA SER A 126 17.23 6.67 18.18
C SER A 126 16.41 5.40 18.49
N PHE A 127 15.40 5.12 17.67
CA PHE A 127 14.59 3.92 17.76
C PHE A 127 15.35 2.67 17.32
N THR A 128 16.17 2.79 16.28
CA THR A 128 17.06 1.73 15.77
C THR A 128 18.02 1.25 16.88
N GLN A 129 18.68 2.18 17.57
CA GLN A 129 19.60 1.84 18.67
C GLN A 129 18.88 1.23 19.87
N ALA A 130 17.71 1.77 20.26
CA ALA A 130 16.90 1.20 21.33
C ALA A 130 16.48 -0.24 21.02
N MET A 131 16.12 -0.52 19.77
CA MET A 131 15.75 -1.85 19.32
C MET A 131 16.95 -2.81 19.29
N ARG A 132 18.09 -2.38 18.77
CA ARG A 132 19.34 -3.15 18.78
C ARG A 132 19.74 -3.54 20.20
N ASN A 133 19.62 -2.61 21.16
CA ASN A 133 19.85 -2.89 22.58
C ASN A 133 18.85 -3.88 23.16
N THR A 134 17.59 -3.81 22.72
CA THR A 134 16.54 -4.76 23.13
C THR A 134 16.83 -6.17 22.58
N ALA A 135 17.20 -6.29 21.31
CA ALA A 135 17.64 -7.55 20.71
C ALA A 135 18.82 -8.17 21.47
N LYS A 136 19.82 -7.35 21.84
CA LYS A 136 20.93 -7.80 22.69
C LYS A 136 20.44 -8.25 24.07
N ARG A 137 19.55 -7.50 24.71
CA ARG A 137 18.94 -7.84 26.01
C ARG A 137 18.08 -9.11 25.97
N VAL A 138 17.45 -9.42 24.84
CA VAL A 138 16.75 -10.70 24.63
C VAL A 138 17.76 -11.86 24.51
N GLY A 139 18.98 -11.56 24.05
CA GLY A 139 20.05 -12.56 23.90
C GLY A 139 20.19 -13.09 22.48
N LEU A 140 19.74 -12.34 21.46
CA LEU A 140 19.81 -12.81 20.07
C LEU A 140 21.27 -13.03 19.62
N SER A 141 21.50 -14.13 18.89
CA SER A 141 22.79 -14.53 18.31
C SER A 141 22.97 -14.04 16.87
N CYS A 142 22.51 -12.81 16.60
CA CYS A 142 22.66 -12.19 15.29
C CYS A 142 24.12 -11.79 15.03
N ASP A 143 24.50 -11.77 13.76
CA ASP A 143 25.70 -11.07 13.32
C ASP A 143 25.42 -9.56 13.28
N PHE A 144 25.54 -8.90 14.43
CA PHE A 144 25.33 -7.46 14.58
C PHE A 144 26.35 -6.59 13.81
N SER A 145 27.44 -7.20 13.31
CA SER A 145 28.43 -6.51 12.46
C SER A 145 27.96 -6.41 11.01
N ARG A 146 27.14 -7.36 10.57
CA ARG A 146 26.47 -7.36 9.26
C ARG A 146 25.05 -6.82 9.39
N GLU A 147 24.95 -5.60 9.92
CA GLU A 147 23.69 -4.88 9.96
C GLU A 147 23.31 -4.38 8.57
N TYR A 148 22.02 -4.48 8.21
CA TYR A 148 21.48 -3.81 7.03
C TYR A 148 20.29 -2.95 7.42
N LEU A 149 20.23 -1.77 6.80
CA LEU A 149 19.22 -0.76 7.03
C LEU A 149 18.51 -0.50 5.71
N THR A 150 17.19 -0.59 5.68
CA THR A 150 16.46 -0.48 4.40
C THR A 150 16.51 0.93 3.79
N ASP A 151 16.92 1.94 4.57
CA ASP A 151 17.17 3.31 4.11
C ASP A 151 18.64 3.60 3.77
N ALA A 152 19.55 2.63 3.90
CA ALA A 152 20.96 2.82 3.55
C ALA A 152 21.17 2.91 2.02
N PRO A 153 22.15 3.71 1.55
CA PRO A 153 22.41 3.90 0.13
C PRO A 153 22.64 2.60 -0.66
N ASP A 154 23.35 1.62 -0.08
CA ASP A 154 23.62 0.33 -0.70
C ASP A 154 22.33 -0.49 -0.87
N TYR A 155 21.47 -0.54 0.15
CA TYR A 155 20.15 -1.20 0.07
C TYR A 155 19.25 -0.53 -0.97
N ARG A 156 19.18 0.81 -0.96
CA ARG A 156 18.40 1.59 -1.94
C ARG A 156 18.89 1.41 -3.36
N SER A 157 20.20 1.28 -3.57
CA SER A 157 20.78 1.00 -4.90
C SER A 157 20.28 -0.33 -5.48
N VAL A 158 20.12 -1.36 -4.65
CA VAL A 158 19.60 -2.67 -5.06
C VAL A 158 18.12 -2.55 -5.44
N THR A 159 17.31 -1.90 -4.60
CA THR A 159 15.88 -1.65 -4.87
C THR A 159 15.68 -0.87 -6.17
N GLN A 160 16.44 0.20 -6.39
CA GLN A 160 16.39 0.98 -7.63
C GLN A 160 16.85 0.16 -8.84
N SER A 161 17.86 -0.71 -8.70
CA SER A 161 18.31 -1.58 -9.77
C SER A 161 17.23 -2.57 -10.20
N ILE A 162 16.52 -3.18 -9.24
CA ILE A 162 15.38 -4.07 -9.51
C ILE A 162 14.28 -3.30 -10.22
N PHE A 163 13.97 -2.08 -9.76
CA PHE A 163 12.99 -1.22 -10.42
C PHE A 163 13.37 -0.98 -11.89
N VAL A 164 14.60 -0.55 -12.17
CA VAL A 164 15.07 -0.26 -13.54
C VAL A 164 15.03 -1.51 -14.41
N GLU A 165 15.40 -2.67 -13.88
CA GLU A 165 15.35 -3.94 -14.62
C GLU A 165 13.91 -4.30 -15.01
N LEU A 166 12.99 -4.27 -14.05
CA LEU A 166 11.57 -4.58 -14.29
C LEU A 166 10.91 -3.53 -15.19
N PHE A 167 11.29 -2.27 -15.06
CA PHE A 167 10.82 -1.18 -15.92
C PHE A 167 11.23 -1.42 -17.38
N LYS A 168 12.51 -1.73 -17.63
CA LYS A 168 13.01 -2.04 -18.98
C LYS A 168 12.33 -3.28 -19.60
N LYS A 169 11.99 -4.28 -18.79
CA LYS A 169 11.23 -5.47 -19.23
C LYS A 169 9.75 -5.19 -19.50
N GLY A 170 9.26 -4.02 -19.08
CA GLY A 170 7.85 -3.64 -19.14
C GLY A 170 6.98 -4.23 -18.03
N ASP A 171 7.57 -4.89 -17.04
CA ASP A 171 6.88 -5.43 -15.87
C ASP A 171 6.52 -4.34 -14.86
N ILE A 172 7.23 -3.22 -14.89
CA ILE A 172 6.81 -1.98 -14.25
C ILE A 172 6.23 -1.04 -15.31
N ILE A 173 5.00 -0.56 -15.05
CA ILE A 173 4.26 0.34 -15.93
C ILE A 173 3.76 1.55 -15.16
N GLU A 174 3.62 2.68 -15.85
CA GLU A 174 2.87 3.82 -15.35
C GLU A 174 1.49 3.78 -16.00
N ASP A 175 0.42 3.84 -15.22
CA ASP A 175 -0.94 3.75 -15.74
C ASP A 175 -1.92 4.60 -14.91
N LEU A 176 -3.00 5.05 -15.52
CA LEU A 176 -4.07 5.80 -14.87
C LEU A 176 -5.17 4.81 -14.45
N ARG A 177 -5.18 4.42 -13.17
CA ARG A 177 -6.13 3.41 -12.67
C ARG A 177 -6.87 3.88 -11.42
N PRO A 178 -8.04 3.30 -11.13
CA PRO A 178 -8.70 3.48 -9.84
C PRO A 178 -7.81 2.88 -8.74
N ASN A 179 -7.43 3.69 -7.76
CA ASN A 179 -6.63 3.26 -6.62
C ASN A 179 -7.41 3.50 -5.33
N ILE A 180 -7.21 2.60 -4.38
CA ILE A 180 -7.60 2.86 -2.99
C ILE A 180 -6.65 3.92 -2.46
N TYR A 181 -7.21 4.99 -1.92
CA TYR A 181 -6.49 6.19 -1.52
C TYR A 181 -6.99 6.67 -0.17
N ASP A 182 -6.06 7.04 0.71
CA ASP A 182 -6.36 7.67 1.99
C ASP A 182 -6.20 9.20 1.83
N PRO A 183 -7.29 9.99 1.79
CA PRO A 183 -7.20 11.44 1.61
C PRO A 183 -6.61 12.17 2.82
N VAL A 184 -6.64 11.56 4.00
CA VAL A 184 -6.07 12.14 5.22
C VAL A 184 -4.55 12.00 5.21
N GLU A 185 -4.06 10.84 4.77
CA GLU A 185 -2.63 10.55 4.68
C GLU A 185 -1.99 11.01 3.36
N GLY A 186 -2.81 11.22 2.33
CA GLY A 186 -2.41 11.72 1.02
C GLY A 186 -1.67 10.68 0.18
N THR A 187 -2.01 9.40 0.31
CA THR A 187 -1.29 8.31 -0.35
C THR A 187 -2.20 7.16 -0.79
N THR A 188 -1.77 6.42 -1.80
CA THR A 188 -2.37 5.15 -2.21
C THR A 188 -2.13 4.07 -1.17
N ILE A 189 -3.13 3.20 -1.02
CA ILE A 189 -3.17 2.08 -0.08
C ILE A 189 -3.31 0.80 -0.91
N ALA A 190 -2.48 -0.21 -0.64
CA ALA A 190 -2.64 -1.51 -1.29
C ALA A 190 -3.89 -2.22 -0.74
N ASP A 191 -4.53 -3.09 -1.53
CA ASP A 191 -5.72 -3.83 -1.07
C ASP A 191 -5.45 -4.67 0.20
N ALA A 192 -4.23 -5.22 0.30
CA ALA A 192 -3.77 -5.94 1.50
C ALA A 192 -3.60 -5.06 2.76
N GLU A 193 -3.55 -3.73 2.59
CA GLU A 193 -3.42 -2.72 3.66
C GLU A 193 -4.80 -2.10 4.03
N VAL A 194 -5.90 -2.65 3.52
CA VAL A 194 -7.26 -2.20 3.83
C VAL A 194 -7.90 -3.09 4.89
N GLU A 195 -8.39 -2.46 5.95
CA GLU A 195 -9.22 -3.11 6.95
C GLU A 195 -10.67 -2.66 6.83
N ARG A 196 -11.59 -3.44 7.42
CA ARG A 196 -13.00 -3.07 7.52
C ARG A 196 -13.41 -2.86 8.97
N ILE A 197 -14.07 -1.74 9.24
CA ILE A 197 -14.64 -1.43 10.55
C ILE A 197 -16.14 -1.19 10.45
N ALA A 198 -16.89 -1.73 11.41
CA ALA A 198 -18.32 -1.50 11.52
C ALA A 198 -18.60 -0.04 11.93
N ARG A 199 -19.45 0.64 11.17
CA ARG A 199 -19.99 1.97 11.49
C ARG A 199 -21.47 2.06 11.17
N LYS A 200 -22.17 2.93 11.88
CA LYS A 200 -23.55 3.29 11.53
C LYS A 200 -23.55 4.23 10.33
N THR A 201 -24.37 3.92 9.33
CA THR A 201 -24.62 4.74 8.15
C THR A 201 -26.13 4.91 7.94
N LYS A 202 -26.53 5.84 7.08
CA LYS A 202 -27.92 5.95 6.61
C LYS A 202 -28.02 5.33 5.22
N LEU A 203 -28.87 4.32 5.09
CA LEU A 203 -29.34 3.85 3.79
C LEU A 203 -30.52 4.74 3.39
N VAL A 204 -30.37 5.49 2.31
CA VAL A 204 -31.38 6.41 1.81
C VAL A 204 -32.03 5.87 0.54
N ASP A 205 -33.34 5.94 0.50
CA ASP A 205 -34.15 5.58 -0.66
C ASP A 205 -34.50 6.85 -1.42
N VAL A 206 -34.02 6.94 -2.66
CA VAL A 206 -34.12 8.14 -3.49
C VAL A 206 -35.04 7.85 -4.67
N ARG A 207 -35.97 8.76 -4.94
CA ARG A 207 -36.87 8.72 -6.09
C ARG A 207 -36.20 9.32 -7.32
N TRP A 208 -36.08 8.51 -8.36
CA TRP A 208 -35.58 8.84 -9.69
C TRP A 208 -36.74 8.84 -10.70
N THR A 209 -36.60 9.57 -11.81
CA THR A 209 -37.64 9.69 -12.83
C THR A 209 -37.08 9.43 -14.22
N CYS A 210 -37.68 8.48 -14.93
CA CYS A 210 -37.38 8.17 -16.32
C CYS A 210 -37.88 9.28 -17.24
N GLU A 211 -37.36 9.37 -18.46
CA GLU A 211 -37.79 10.39 -19.43
C GLU A 211 -39.28 10.29 -19.79
N ASP A 212 -39.88 9.11 -19.67
CA ASP A 212 -41.31 8.86 -19.90
C ASP A 212 -42.21 9.21 -18.69
N GLY A 213 -41.61 9.67 -17.58
CA GLY A 213 -42.30 10.00 -16.33
C GLY A 213 -42.42 8.84 -15.34
N THR A 214 -41.95 7.63 -15.69
CA THR A 214 -41.95 6.48 -14.77
C THR A 214 -41.00 6.74 -13.59
N GLU A 215 -41.51 6.55 -12.37
CA GLU A 215 -40.70 6.72 -11.15
C GLU A 215 -40.08 5.40 -10.68
N LEU A 216 -38.85 5.48 -10.19
CA LEU A 216 -38.12 4.36 -9.61
C LEU A 216 -37.49 4.79 -8.29
N VAL A 217 -37.39 3.88 -7.33
CA VAL A 217 -36.69 4.13 -6.07
C VAL A 217 -35.38 3.35 -6.04
N ILE A 218 -34.28 4.03 -5.73
CA ILE A 218 -32.93 3.45 -5.64
C ILE A 218 -32.39 3.68 -4.23
N SER A 219 -31.94 2.61 -3.57
CA SER A 219 -31.30 2.68 -2.26
C SER A 219 -29.79 2.95 -2.39
N THR A 220 -29.25 3.86 -1.58
CA THR A 220 -27.79 4.11 -1.52
C THR A 220 -27.34 4.54 -0.13
N THR A 221 -26.11 4.20 0.26
CA THR A 221 -25.44 4.75 1.45
C THR A 221 -24.54 5.94 1.13
N ARG A 222 -24.37 6.26 -0.17
CA ARG A 222 -23.50 7.32 -0.67
C ARG A 222 -24.24 8.26 -1.63
N PRO A 223 -25.29 8.98 -1.18
CA PRO A 223 -26.03 9.91 -2.03
C PRO A 223 -25.14 11.03 -2.61
N GLU A 224 -24.02 11.38 -1.96
CA GLU A 224 -23.05 12.33 -2.50
C GLU A 224 -22.44 11.90 -3.83
N LEU A 225 -22.43 10.59 -4.12
CA LEU A 225 -21.87 10.04 -5.36
C LEU A 225 -22.87 9.94 -6.51
N ILE A 226 -24.13 10.35 -6.34
CA ILE A 226 -25.13 10.38 -7.42
C ILE A 226 -24.58 11.14 -8.64
N CYS A 227 -23.79 12.19 -8.40
CA CYS A 227 -23.12 12.97 -9.44
C CYS A 227 -22.16 12.17 -10.34
N ALA A 228 -21.64 11.04 -9.85
CA ALA A 228 -20.74 10.15 -10.59
C ALA A 228 -21.41 8.85 -11.08
N CYS A 229 -22.74 8.74 -10.97
CA CYS A 229 -23.50 7.59 -11.47
C CYS A 229 -23.37 7.49 -13.00
N GLY A 230 -22.84 6.39 -13.53
CA GLY A 230 -22.70 6.20 -14.98
C GLY A 230 -23.83 5.37 -15.59
N VAL A 231 -24.40 4.47 -14.79
CA VAL A 231 -25.43 3.52 -15.20
C VAL A 231 -26.27 3.11 -13.98
N VAL A 232 -27.54 2.82 -14.20
CA VAL A 232 -28.39 2.15 -13.20
C VAL A 232 -28.54 0.70 -13.61
N VAL A 233 -28.33 -0.23 -12.70
CA VAL A 233 -28.41 -1.66 -13.01
C VAL A 233 -29.43 -2.38 -12.13
N VAL A 234 -30.09 -3.36 -12.74
CA VAL A 234 -31.03 -4.28 -12.09
C VAL A 234 -30.64 -5.71 -12.38
N HIS A 235 -30.97 -6.63 -11.48
CA HIS A 235 -30.66 -8.04 -11.69
C HIS A 235 -31.43 -8.61 -12.91
N PRO A 236 -30.82 -9.41 -13.78
CA PRO A 236 -31.49 -10.01 -14.95
C PRO A 236 -32.78 -10.77 -14.63
N ASP A 237 -32.77 -11.47 -13.50
CA ASP A 237 -33.91 -12.29 -13.05
C ASP A 237 -34.95 -11.52 -12.23
N ASP A 238 -34.77 -10.20 -12.02
CA ASP A 238 -35.73 -9.40 -11.28
C ASP A 238 -36.87 -8.90 -12.18
N GLU A 239 -37.96 -9.68 -12.21
CA GLU A 239 -39.16 -9.39 -13.01
C GLU A 239 -39.77 -8.00 -12.72
N ARG A 240 -39.52 -7.41 -11.53
CA ARG A 240 -40.06 -6.09 -11.16
C ARG A 240 -39.58 -4.97 -12.08
N TYR A 241 -38.37 -5.09 -12.64
CA TYR A 241 -37.70 -3.99 -13.33
C TYR A 241 -37.36 -4.26 -14.80
N LYS A 242 -37.68 -5.44 -15.34
CA LYS A 242 -37.37 -5.80 -16.75
C LYS A 242 -37.90 -4.79 -17.77
N HIS A 243 -39.05 -4.19 -17.51
CA HIS A 243 -39.68 -3.20 -18.39
C HIS A 243 -38.94 -1.85 -18.46
N LEU A 244 -38.02 -1.58 -17.53
CA LEU A 244 -37.24 -0.34 -17.45
C LEU A 244 -35.90 -0.43 -18.19
N VAL A 245 -35.45 -1.63 -18.54
CA VAL A 245 -34.14 -1.81 -19.17
C VAL A 245 -34.09 -1.18 -20.56
N GLY A 246 -33.02 -0.45 -20.83
CA GLY A 246 -32.83 0.37 -22.04
C GLY A 246 -33.41 1.77 -21.94
N GLN A 247 -34.20 2.09 -20.91
CA GLN A 247 -34.71 3.45 -20.71
C GLN A 247 -33.65 4.37 -20.13
N GLN A 248 -33.83 5.67 -20.36
CA GLN A 248 -33.03 6.73 -19.74
C GLN A 248 -33.70 7.24 -18.46
N ILE A 249 -32.90 7.41 -17.42
CA ILE A 249 -33.32 7.88 -16.10
C ILE A 249 -32.52 9.11 -15.68
N ASN A 250 -33.21 10.12 -15.15
CA ASN A 250 -32.60 11.37 -14.72
C ASN A 250 -31.90 11.21 -13.36
N LEU A 251 -30.71 11.81 -13.23
CA LEU A 251 -30.07 11.99 -11.94
C LEU A 251 -30.97 12.87 -11.05
N PRO A 252 -31.24 12.49 -9.79
CA PRO A 252 -32.13 13.23 -8.89
C PRO A 252 -31.46 14.47 -8.26
N MET A 253 -30.24 14.80 -8.69
CA MET A 253 -29.43 15.91 -8.18
C MET A 253 -28.74 16.64 -9.33
N GLU A 254 -28.47 17.94 -9.13
CA GLU A 254 -27.74 18.75 -10.09
C GLU A 254 -26.28 18.30 -10.21
N THR A 255 -25.74 18.35 -11.44
CA THR A 255 -24.36 17.97 -11.76
C THR A 255 -23.78 18.94 -12.78
N SER A 256 -22.45 18.98 -12.90
CA SER A 256 -21.75 19.82 -13.88
C SER A 256 -20.85 18.98 -14.80
N GLY A 257 -20.67 19.40 -16.05
CA GLY A 257 -19.69 18.79 -16.96
C GLY A 257 -20.03 17.38 -17.46
N ARG A 258 -21.29 16.93 -17.30
CA ARG A 258 -21.75 15.60 -17.73
C ARG A 258 -23.23 15.59 -18.15
N SER A 259 -23.68 14.48 -18.72
CA SER A 259 -25.11 14.24 -18.95
C SER A 259 -25.87 14.11 -17.63
N THR A 260 -27.09 14.66 -17.58
CA THR A 260 -28.02 14.55 -16.44
C THR A 260 -28.86 13.26 -16.48
N THR A 261 -28.69 12.42 -17.51
CA THR A 261 -29.35 11.11 -17.64
C THR A 261 -28.34 9.98 -17.73
N VAL A 262 -28.78 8.80 -17.29
CA VAL A 262 -28.06 7.52 -17.39
C VAL A 262 -29.00 6.43 -17.87
N THR A 263 -28.46 5.36 -18.45
CA THR A 263 -29.26 4.23 -18.96
C THR A 263 -29.48 3.18 -17.88
N ILE A 264 -30.64 2.52 -17.91
CA ILE A 264 -30.93 1.36 -17.08
C ILE A 264 -30.51 0.08 -17.81
N GLN A 265 -29.69 -0.76 -17.19
CA GLN A 265 -29.17 -2.01 -17.76
C GLN A 265 -29.35 -3.21 -16.82
N HIS A 266 -29.09 -4.40 -17.37
CA HIS A 266 -29.01 -5.62 -16.57
C HIS A 266 -27.58 -5.85 -16.09
N HIS A 267 -27.42 -6.26 -14.83
CA HIS A 267 -26.13 -6.74 -14.33
C HIS A 267 -26.30 -7.77 -13.19
N PRO A 268 -25.63 -8.94 -13.24
CA PRO A 268 -25.79 -9.99 -12.24
C PRO A 268 -25.18 -9.67 -10.87
N SER A 269 -24.33 -8.63 -10.77
CA SER A 269 -23.76 -8.21 -9.46
C SER A 269 -24.78 -7.57 -8.52
N VAL A 270 -25.97 -7.21 -9.01
CA VAL A 270 -27.02 -6.61 -8.19
C VAL A 270 -27.69 -7.66 -7.31
N LYS A 271 -27.74 -7.39 -6.01
CA LYS A 271 -28.51 -8.21 -5.06
C LYS A 271 -29.97 -7.75 -5.06
N SER A 272 -30.85 -8.51 -5.69
CA SER A 272 -32.28 -8.18 -5.82
C SER A 272 -33.02 -8.06 -4.48
N ASP A 273 -32.49 -8.68 -3.42
CA ASP A 273 -33.03 -8.67 -2.05
C ASP A 273 -32.47 -7.53 -1.17
N PHE A 274 -31.48 -6.76 -1.67
CA PHE A 274 -30.89 -5.65 -0.94
C PHE A 274 -31.49 -4.30 -1.36
N GLY A 275 -31.94 -3.50 -0.38
CA GLY A 275 -32.56 -2.21 -0.65
C GLY A 275 -33.80 -2.36 -1.53
N THR A 276 -33.86 -1.60 -2.63
CA THR A 276 -34.91 -1.76 -3.65
C THR A 276 -34.63 -2.84 -4.68
N GLY A 277 -33.43 -3.45 -4.70
CA GLY A 277 -33.01 -4.36 -5.78
C GLY A 277 -32.54 -3.64 -7.05
N VAL A 278 -32.34 -2.32 -6.97
CA VAL A 278 -31.77 -1.47 -8.02
C VAL A 278 -30.49 -0.82 -7.48
N LEU A 279 -29.42 -0.84 -8.28
CA LEU A 279 -28.13 -0.27 -7.92
C LEU A 279 -27.78 0.90 -8.84
N MET A 280 -27.47 2.06 -8.26
CA MET A 280 -26.76 3.11 -8.97
C MET A 280 -25.27 2.76 -8.99
N VAL A 281 -24.65 2.70 -10.16
CA VAL A 281 -23.23 2.36 -10.29
C VAL A 281 -22.48 3.67 -10.51
N CYS A 282 -21.65 4.03 -9.54
CA CYS A 282 -20.91 5.28 -9.55
C CYS A 282 -19.43 5.04 -9.79
N SER A 283 -18.81 5.83 -10.66
CA SER A 283 -17.46 5.61 -11.21
C SER A 283 -16.43 5.05 -10.23
N PHE A 284 -16.39 5.59 -9.01
CA PHE A 284 -15.50 5.14 -7.94
C PHE A 284 -16.24 4.96 -6.60
N GLY A 285 -17.47 4.44 -6.65
CA GLY A 285 -18.30 4.22 -5.45
C GLY A 285 -17.75 3.14 -4.52
N ASP A 286 -17.45 1.99 -5.10
CA ASP A 286 -16.74 0.88 -4.49
C ASP A 286 -16.04 0.01 -5.56
N GLN A 287 -15.43 -1.11 -5.15
CA GLN A 287 -14.73 -2.01 -6.06
C GLN A 287 -15.67 -2.71 -7.07
N ASN A 288 -16.92 -2.97 -6.69
CA ASN A 288 -17.90 -3.55 -7.60
C ASN A 288 -18.26 -2.55 -8.69
N ASP A 289 -18.47 -1.29 -8.33
CA ASP A 289 -18.75 -0.24 -9.31
C ASP A 289 -17.61 -0.07 -10.31
N VAL A 290 -16.36 -0.09 -9.84
CA VAL A 290 -15.18 -0.05 -10.72
C VAL A 290 -15.16 -1.22 -11.71
N ALA A 291 -15.50 -2.43 -11.25
CA ALA A 291 -15.56 -3.61 -12.10
C ALA A 291 -16.66 -3.47 -13.17
N VAL A 292 -17.87 -3.02 -12.79
CA VAL A 292 -18.99 -2.79 -13.71
C VAL A 292 -18.65 -1.72 -14.75
N PHE A 293 -18.04 -0.60 -14.34
CA PHE A 293 -17.59 0.44 -15.26
C PHE A 293 -16.62 -0.09 -16.31
N ARG A 294 -15.69 -0.95 -15.89
CA ARG A 294 -14.71 -1.58 -16.78
C ARG A 294 -15.38 -2.56 -17.74
N GLU A 295 -16.25 -3.43 -17.25
CA GLU A 295 -16.97 -4.44 -18.05
C GLU A 295 -17.84 -3.78 -19.14
N LEU A 296 -18.54 -2.70 -18.77
CA LEU A 296 -19.43 -1.97 -19.68
C LEU A 296 -18.71 -0.90 -20.53
N GLY A 297 -17.40 -0.69 -20.33
CA GLY A 297 -16.62 0.31 -21.07
C GLY A 297 -17.09 1.75 -20.84
N LEU A 298 -17.55 2.08 -19.62
CA LEU A 298 -18.08 3.40 -19.28
C LEU A 298 -16.94 4.38 -18.96
N ALA A 299 -17.09 5.63 -19.42
CA ALA A 299 -16.18 6.71 -19.06
C ALA A 299 -16.44 7.17 -17.61
N PRO A 300 -15.41 7.18 -16.73
CA PRO A 300 -15.61 7.53 -15.33
C PRO A 300 -15.72 9.04 -15.10
N PHE A 301 -16.53 9.40 -14.11
CA PHE A 301 -16.67 10.73 -13.52
C PHE A 301 -16.02 10.77 -12.15
N GLN A 302 -14.95 11.55 -12.00
CA GLN A 302 -14.25 11.70 -10.73
C GLN A 302 -15.03 12.65 -9.81
N ALA A 303 -15.79 12.10 -8.86
CA ALA A 303 -16.55 12.90 -7.88
C ALA A 303 -15.70 13.44 -6.72
N ILE A 304 -14.60 12.78 -6.38
CA ILE A 304 -13.78 13.11 -5.20
C ILE A 304 -12.34 13.39 -5.64
N ASP A 305 -11.77 14.47 -5.13
CA ASP A 305 -10.38 14.88 -5.36
C ASP A 305 -9.40 14.27 -4.33
N LEU A 306 -8.11 14.58 -4.50
CA LEU A 306 -7.03 14.08 -3.65
C LEU A 306 -7.04 14.62 -2.23
N ASP A 307 -7.81 15.65 -1.94
CA ASP A 307 -8.01 16.22 -0.61
C ASP A 307 -9.27 15.65 0.07
N GLY A 308 -9.95 14.69 -0.57
CA GLY A 308 -11.17 14.08 -0.05
C GLY A 308 -12.37 15.01 -0.13
N LYS A 309 -12.37 15.93 -1.11
CA LYS A 309 -13.44 16.89 -1.36
C LYS A 309 -14.14 16.62 -2.67
N MET A 310 -15.38 17.07 -2.77
CA MET A 310 -16.17 16.92 -3.99
C MET A 310 -15.63 17.82 -5.11
N THR A 311 -15.47 17.25 -6.31
CA THR A 311 -15.05 17.98 -7.51
C THR A 311 -16.19 18.80 -8.12
N GLU A 312 -15.91 19.49 -9.22
CA GLU A 312 -16.91 20.24 -9.99
C GLU A 312 -18.09 19.40 -10.48
N VAL A 313 -17.91 18.09 -10.72
CA VAL A 313 -18.98 17.21 -11.22
C VAL A 313 -20.16 17.14 -10.24
N ALA A 314 -19.88 17.35 -8.96
CA ALA A 314 -20.85 17.32 -7.88
C ALA A 314 -21.71 18.60 -7.79
N GLY A 315 -21.52 19.55 -8.70
CA GLY A 315 -22.33 20.76 -8.82
C GLY A 315 -22.42 21.52 -7.50
N PRO A 316 -23.62 21.65 -6.89
CA PRO A 316 -23.80 22.36 -5.61
C PRO A 316 -22.98 21.83 -4.43
N LEU A 317 -22.47 20.59 -4.49
CA LEU A 317 -21.67 19.99 -3.42
C LEU A 317 -20.17 20.25 -3.56
N GLN A 318 -19.72 20.93 -4.61
CA GLN A 318 -18.31 21.16 -4.91
C GLN A 318 -17.56 21.77 -3.71
N GLY A 319 -16.37 21.23 -3.42
CA GLY A 319 -15.44 21.73 -2.39
C GLY A 319 -15.75 21.26 -0.96
N LEU A 320 -16.87 20.59 -0.73
CA LEU A 320 -17.21 20.00 0.56
C LEU A 320 -16.47 18.69 0.79
N SER A 321 -16.19 18.35 2.05
CA SER A 321 -15.71 17.00 2.38
C SER A 321 -16.81 15.96 2.11
N VAL A 322 -16.43 14.70 1.89
CA VAL A 322 -17.37 13.60 1.62
C VAL A 322 -18.49 13.51 2.67
N LEU A 323 -18.18 13.71 3.96
CA LEU A 323 -19.17 13.63 5.04
C LEU A 323 -20.15 14.81 5.03
N GLU A 324 -19.66 16.02 4.75
CA GLU A 324 -20.48 17.22 4.61
C GLU A 324 -21.37 17.11 3.36
N ALA A 325 -20.78 16.71 2.24
CA ALA A 325 -21.46 16.49 0.97
C ALA A 325 -22.57 15.43 1.11
N ARG A 326 -22.32 14.34 1.84
CA ARG A 326 -23.35 13.32 2.13
C ARG A 326 -24.54 13.90 2.89
N SER A 327 -24.25 14.69 3.92
CA SER A 327 -25.30 15.30 4.75
C SER A 327 -26.13 16.29 3.93
N GLN A 328 -25.47 17.13 3.12
CA GLN A 328 -26.14 18.10 2.27
C GLN A 328 -26.87 17.46 1.08
N ALA A 329 -26.37 16.35 0.53
CA ALA A 329 -27.06 15.59 -0.50
C ALA A 329 -28.41 15.08 -0.01
N ILE A 330 -28.46 14.53 1.21
CA ILE A 330 -29.70 14.07 1.82
C ILE A 330 -30.68 15.24 2.00
N GLU A 331 -30.20 16.38 2.49
CA GLU A 331 -31.02 17.59 2.65
C GLU A 331 -31.58 18.11 1.32
N GLN A 332 -30.77 18.18 0.27
CA GLN A 332 -31.22 18.60 -1.07
C GLN A 332 -32.25 17.64 -1.64
N LEU A 333 -32.05 16.33 -1.48
CA LEU A 333 -33.02 15.32 -1.91
C LEU A 333 -34.35 15.44 -1.14
N GLU A 334 -34.31 15.77 0.15
CA GLU A 334 -35.51 16.03 0.96
C GLU A 334 -36.24 17.30 0.50
N GLN A 335 -35.51 18.41 0.32
CA GLN A 335 -36.05 19.68 -0.17
C GLN A 335 -36.67 19.56 -1.57
N ALA A 336 -36.09 18.72 -2.44
CA ALA A 336 -36.61 18.43 -3.76
C ALA A 336 -37.76 17.39 -3.77
N GLY A 337 -38.18 16.88 -2.61
CA GLY A 337 -39.23 15.85 -2.50
C GLY A 337 -38.84 14.50 -3.12
N ARG A 338 -37.53 14.25 -3.27
CA ARG A 338 -36.95 13.03 -3.86
C ARG A 338 -36.56 12.00 -2.81
N LEU A 339 -36.37 12.38 -1.55
CA LEU A 339 -36.11 11.44 -0.47
C LEU A 339 -37.38 10.70 -0.07
N VAL A 340 -37.39 9.37 -0.18
CA VAL A 340 -38.52 8.50 0.21
C VAL A 340 -38.41 8.12 1.68
N GLN A 341 -37.25 7.62 2.10
CA GLN A 341 -36.94 7.29 3.48
C GLN A 341 -35.42 7.27 3.72
N ALA A 342 -35.02 7.36 4.99
CA ALA A 342 -33.64 7.20 5.43
C ALA A 342 -33.61 6.30 6.67
N VAL A 343 -32.94 5.15 6.59
CA VAL A 343 -32.89 4.14 7.65
C VAL A 343 -31.45 3.97 8.13
N GLU A 344 -31.24 4.02 9.45
CA GLU A 344 -29.93 3.72 10.02
C GLU A 344 -29.62 2.22 9.94
N ARG A 345 -28.39 1.89 9.56
CA ARG A 345 -27.90 0.50 9.49
C ARG A 345 -26.42 0.43 9.82
N ASP A 346 -25.99 -0.69 10.36
CA ASP A 346 -24.58 -1.01 10.48
C ASP A 346 -24.01 -1.41 9.11
N GLN A 347 -22.89 -0.80 8.74
CA GLN A 347 -22.15 -1.07 7.51
C GLN A 347 -20.66 -1.17 7.84
N ASP A 348 -20.00 -2.14 7.22
CA ASP A 348 -18.54 -2.22 7.25
C ASP A 348 -17.96 -1.26 6.20
N ILE A 349 -17.18 -0.29 6.66
CA ILE A 349 -16.48 0.64 5.78
C ILE A 349 -15.00 0.27 5.67
N PRO A 350 -14.39 0.41 4.48
CA PRO A 350 -12.97 0.22 4.30
C PRO A 350 -12.20 1.40 4.93
N VAL A 351 -11.11 1.09 5.64
CA VAL A 351 -10.20 2.06 6.25
C VAL A 351 -8.75 1.64 6.03
N SER A 352 -7.81 2.59 6.07
CA SER A 352 -6.39 2.28 6.04
C SER A 352 -5.97 1.50 7.29
N GLU A 353 -5.15 0.46 7.14
CA GLU A 353 -4.66 -0.35 8.26
C GLU A 353 -3.97 0.50 9.33
N ARG A 354 -3.20 1.51 8.90
CA ARG A 354 -2.36 2.32 9.80
C ARG A 354 -3.12 3.49 10.42
N GLY A 355 -3.69 4.36 9.60
CA GLY A 355 -4.40 5.55 10.05
C GLY A 355 -5.81 5.30 10.56
N LYS A 356 -6.43 4.16 10.18
CA LYS A 356 -7.85 3.88 10.38
C LYS A 356 -8.76 4.96 9.78
N ASN A 357 -8.27 5.71 8.79
CA ASN A 357 -9.03 6.73 8.08
C ASN A 357 -9.87 6.06 6.99
N PRO A 358 -11.08 6.56 6.69
CA PRO A 358 -11.84 6.12 5.52
C PRO A 358 -11.02 6.27 4.24
N VAL A 359 -11.01 5.22 3.43
CA VAL A 359 -10.39 5.25 2.10
C VAL A 359 -11.43 5.55 1.02
N GLU A 360 -10.97 6.19 -0.04
CA GLU A 360 -11.74 6.46 -1.25
C GLU A 360 -11.11 5.74 -2.44
N ILE A 361 -11.88 5.54 -3.50
CA ILE A 361 -11.34 5.10 -4.78
C ILE A 361 -11.18 6.33 -5.65
N ILE A 362 -9.96 6.58 -6.12
CA ILE A 362 -9.64 7.76 -6.94
C ILE A 362 -8.82 7.32 -8.15
N LEU A 363 -9.12 7.93 -9.30
CA LEU A 363 -8.33 7.75 -10.52
C LEU A 363 -6.98 8.44 -10.34
N LEU A 364 -5.91 7.65 -10.33
CA LEU A 364 -4.57 8.13 -10.07
C LEU A 364 -3.59 7.50 -11.05
N LYS A 365 -2.69 8.34 -11.58
CA LYS A 365 -1.55 7.89 -12.34
C LYS A 365 -0.47 7.44 -11.37
N GLU A 366 -0.16 6.14 -11.40
CA GLU A 366 0.78 5.50 -10.48
C GLU A 366 1.66 4.51 -11.23
N TRP A 367 2.72 4.05 -10.56
CA TRP A 367 3.58 2.97 -10.98
C TRP A 367 3.06 1.64 -10.44
N TYR A 368 2.94 0.65 -11.32
CA TYR A 368 2.46 -0.69 -11.02
C TYR A 368 3.48 -1.74 -11.39
N VAL A 369 3.59 -2.77 -10.55
CA VAL A 369 4.22 -4.05 -10.93
C VAL A 369 3.13 -4.97 -11.49
N ARG A 370 3.28 -5.36 -12.75
CA ARG A 370 2.44 -6.38 -13.37
C ARG A 370 2.68 -7.72 -12.68
N GLN A 371 1.64 -8.27 -12.06
CA GLN A 371 1.78 -9.51 -11.26
C GLN A 371 0.73 -10.58 -11.60
N THR A 372 -0.40 -10.19 -12.17
CA THR A 372 -1.52 -11.10 -12.48
C THR A 372 -1.10 -12.26 -13.40
N HIS A 373 -0.21 -11.98 -14.37
CA HIS A 373 0.32 -12.97 -15.30
C HIS A 373 1.41 -13.90 -14.72
N ILE A 374 1.91 -13.64 -13.51
CA ILE A 374 3.02 -14.39 -12.87
C ILE A 374 2.52 -15.47 -11.92
N GLN A 375 1.20 -15.55 -11.67
CA GLN A 375 0.62 -16.46 -10.68
C GLN A 375 1.02 -17.93 -10.87
N ASP A 376 1.03 -18.44 -12.11
CA ASP A 376 1.40 -19.84 -12.37
C ASP A 376 2.86 -20.13 -12.01
N ARG A 377 3.77 -19.22 -12.36
CA ARG A 377 5.18 -19.33 -11.98
C ARG A 377 5.36 -19.25 -10.45
N MET A 378 4.57 -18.45 -9.76
CA MET A 378 4.58 -18.42 -8.30
C MET A 378 4.12 -19.75 -7.71
N ARG A 379 3.10 -20.41 -8.28
CA ARG A 379 2.66 -21.75 -7.85
C ARG A 379 3.80 -22.78 -7.96
N GLU A 380 4.55 -22.77 -9.06
CA GLU A 380 5.72 -23.64 -9.24
C GLU A 380 6.79 -23.42 -8.15
N HIS A 381 7.08 -22.16 -7.82
CA HIS A 381 8.02 -21.85 -6.74
C HIS A 381 7.48 -22.27 -5.36
N ILE A 382 6.19 -22.04 -5.10
CA ILE A 382 5.54 -22.44 -3.85
C ILE A 382 5.58 -23.97 -3.65
N ASP A 383 5.50 -24.77 -4.71
CA ASP A 383 5.64 -26.23 -4.66
C ASP A 383 7.03 -26.68 -4.18
N SER A 384 8.06 -25.88 -4.45
CA SER A 384 9.42 -26.18 -4.01
C SER A 384 9.71 -25.76 -2.55
N ILE A 385 8.82 -24.99 -1.92
CA ILE A 385 9.00 -24.48 -0.56
C ILE A 385 8.42 -25.47 0.46
N SER A 386 9.21 -25.76 1.50
CA SER A 386 8.75 -26.54 2.66
C SER A 386 8.11 -25.65 3.71
N PHE A 387 6.79 -25.79 3.91
CA PHE A 387 6.03 -24.98 4.88
C PHE A 387 5.87 -25.69 6.22
N HIS A 388 6.12 -24.95 7.31
CA HIS A 388 5.91 -25.41 8.67
C HIS A 388 5.09 -24.38 9.48
N PRO A 389 3.83 -24.68 9.83
CA PRO A 389 3.04 -25.86 9.48
C PRO A 389 2.62 -25.91 8.00
N VAL A 390 2.38 -27.11 7.48
CA VAL A 390 2.03 -27.36 6.06
C VAL A 390 0.81 -26.56 5.61
N ARG A 391 -0.17 -26.34 6.50
CA ARG A 391 -1.38 -25.54 6.21
C ARG A 391 -1.09 -24.11 5.75
N ASN A 392 0.05 -23.52 6.14
CA ASN A 392 0.39 -22.16 5.75
C ASN A 392 0.61 -22.02 4.23
N ARG A 393 0.95 -23.12 3.55
CA ARG A 393 0.98 -23.16 2.08
C ARG A 393 -0.39 -22.82 1.49
N GLN A 394 -1.47 -23.36 2.07
CA GLN A 394 -2.82 -23.11 1.57
C GLN A 394 -3.21 -21.64 1.77
N PHE A 395 -2.88 -21.03 2.92
CA PHE A 395 -3.15 -19.60 3.12
C PHE A 395 -2.46 -18.70 2.10
N LEU A 396 -1.23 -19.02 1.71
CA LEU A 396 -0.53 -18.28 0.66
C LEU A 396 -1.20 -18.46 -0.71
N LEU A 397 -1.64 -19.67 -1.04
CA LEU A 397 -2.36 -19.96 -2.29
C LEU A 397 -3.72 -19.25 -2.33
N ASP A 398 -4.51 -19.35 -1.27
CA ASP A 398 -5.82 -18.71 -1.16
C ASP A 398 -5.69 -17.18 -1.31
N TRP A 399 -4.67 -16.58 -0.69
CA TRP A 399 -4.39 -15.16 -0.85
C TRP A 399 -4.01 -14.81 -2.31
N MET A 400 -3.12 -15.61 -2.92
CA MET A 400 -2.65 -15.37 -4.28
C MET A 400 -3.75 -15.53 -5.32
N ASP A 401 -4.65 -16.50 -5.16
CA ASP A 401 -5.80 -16.73 -6.06
C ASP A 401 -6.77 -15.54 -6.07
N ASN A 402 -6.76 -14.71 -5.02
CA ASN A 402 -7.57 -13.49 -4.93
C ASN A 402 -6.90 -12.24 -5.52
N ILE A 403 -5.63 -12.32 -5.95
CA ILE A 403 -4.94 -11.18 -6.58
C ILE A 403 -5.51 -10.97 -7.99
N SER A 404 -6.30 -9.91 -8.15
CA SER A 404 -6.97 -9.56 -9.40
C SER A 404 -6.45 -8.28 -10.06
N ILE A 405 -5.53 -7.58 -9.39
CA ILE A 405 -4.99 -6.28 -9.83
C ILE A 405 -3.47 -6.27 -9.78
N ASP A 406 -2.85 -5.42 -10.60
CA ASP A 406 -1.43 -5.14 -10.52
C ASP A 406 -1.10 -4.34 -9.26
N TRP A 407 0.12 -4.52 -8.72
CA TRP A 407 0.48 -3.95 -7.42
C TRP A 407 0.90 -2.48 -7.58
N PRO A 408 0.18 -1.50 -6.98
CA PRO A 408 0.66 -0.12 -6.94
C PRO A 408 1.88 0.00 -6.03
N ILE A 409 3.03 0.41 -6.60
CA ILE A 409 4.31 0.51 -5.89
C ILE A 409 4.78 1.95 -5.63
N SER A 410 4.21 2.95 -6.29
CA SER A 410 4.50 4.36 -5.99
C SER A 410 3.68 4.87 -4.80
N ARG A 411 4.27 5.82 -4.06
CA ARG A 411 3.65 6.51 -2.92
C ARG A 411 4.04 7.99 -2.98
N ARG A 412 3.14 8.91 -2.60
CA ARG A 412 3.40 10.36 -2.57
C ARG A 412 4.02 10.81 -1.24
N ARG A 413 5.11 10.15 -0.84
CA ARG A 413 5.79 10.32 0.45
C ARG A 413 7.30 10.55 0.23
N TRP A 414 8.03 11.00 1.25
CA TRP A 414 9.43 11.43 1.09
C TRP A 414 10.44 10.42 1.63
N TYR A 415 10.22 9.83 2.81
CA TYR A 415 11.15 8.91 3.51
C TYR A 415 11.00 7.46 3.02
N HIS A 416 11.24 7.28 1.72
CA HIS A 416 11.21 6.02 1.00
C HIS A 416 12.37 5.96 0.00
N THR A 417 12.56 4.81 -0.65
CA THR A 417 13.43 4.73 -1.84
C THR A 417 12.77 5.44 -3.01
N GLU A 418 13.46 6.40 -3.61
CA GLU A 418 12.96 7.16 -4.75
C GLU A 418 12.88 6.30 -6.01
N ILE A 419 11.86 6.56 -6.84
CA ILE A 419 11.78 5.98 -8.18
C ILE A 419 12.92 6.59 -9.02
N PRO A 420 13.83 5.76 -9.58
CA PRO A 420 15.06 6.22 -10.23
C PRO A 420 14.83 6.63 -11.69
N ILE A 421 13.92 7.58 -11.94
CA ILE A 421 13.57 8.07 -13.28
C ILE A 421 13.64 9.60 -13.32
N TRP A 422 14.23 10.12 -14.39
CA TRP A 422 14.07 11.50 -14.84
C TRP A 422 13.26 11.53 -16.14
N TYR A 423 12.55 12.63 -16.38
CA TYR A 423 11.76 12.84 -17.60
C TYR A 423 12.41 13.93 -18.43
N SER A 424 12.31 13.82 -19.76
CA SER A 424 12.52 14.98 -20.63
C SER A 424 11.44 16.04 -20.41
N ASP A 425 11.71 17.29 -20.77
CA ASP A 425 10.77 18.42 -20.66
C ASP A 425 9.45 18.19 -21.43
N ASP A 426 9.53 17.48 -22.56
CA ASP A 426 8.37 17.09 -23.37
C ASP A 426 7.69 15.79 -22.88
N GLU A 427 8.23 15.19 -21.80
CA GLU A 427 7.84 13.92 -21.20
C GLU A 427 7.78 12.71 -22.15
N THR A 428 8.41 12.78 -23.33
CA THR A 428 8.46 11.67 -24.30
C THR A 428 9.54 10.64 -23.99
N LYS A 429 10.56 11.04 -23.22
CA LYS A 429 11.71 10.20 -22.88
C LYS A 429 11.90 10.14 -21.37
N VAL A 430 12.51 9.04 -20.94
CA VAL A 430 12.91 8.84 -19.56
C VAL A 430 14.40 8.50 -19.49
N VAL A 431 15.07 8.96 -18.44
CA VAL A 431 16.46 8.61 -18.15
C VAL A 431 16.47 7.65 -16.97
N VAL A 432 17.25 6.57 -17.08
CA VAL A 432 17.42 5.56 -16.03
C VAL A 432 18.90 5.37 -15.68
N PRO A 433 19.25 5.19 -14.39
CA PRO A 433 20.63 5.06 -13.96
C PRO A 433 21.21 3.65 -14.25
N PRO A 434 22.54 3.49 -14.20
CA PRO A 434 23.17 2.18 -14.20
C PRO A 434 22.85 1.40 -12.91
N ALA A 435 22.84 0.07 -13.01
CA ALA A 435 22.62 -0.80 -11.85
C ALA A 435 23.70 -0.61 -10.77
N GLY A 436 23.30 -0.73 -9.51
CA GLY A 436 24.16 -0.58 -8.34
C GLY A 436 24.46 0.88 -7.94
N THR A 437 23.86 1.86 -8.60
CA THR A 437 24.00 3.28 -8.25
C THR A 437 22.73 3.78 -7.58
N TYR A 438 22.82 4.24 -6.34
CA TYR A 438 21.72 4.92 -5.67
C TYR A 438 21.65 6.38 -6.13
N VAL A 439 20.46 6.84 -6.50
CA VAL A 439 20.20 8.17 -7.03
C VAL A 439 19.00 8.83 -6.37
N GLN A 440 18.97 10.16 -6.32
CA GLN A 440 17.83 10.94 -5.82
C GLN A 440 17.32 11.91 -6.90
N PRO A 441 16.47 11.47 -7.84
CA PRO A 441 16.10 12.26 -9.03
C PRO A 441 15.42 13.60 -8.76
N TRP A 442 14.92 13.83 -7.54
CA TRP A 442 14.30 15.09 -7.15
C TRP A 442 15.30 16.22 -6.87
N LYS A 443 16.60 15.92 -6.77
CA LYS A 443 17.66 16.91 -6.55
C LYS A 443 18.95 16.68 -7.32
N ASP A 444 19.20 15.47 -7.78
CA ASP A 444 20.43 15.10 -8.48
C ASP A 444 20.14 14.91 -9.98
N ASP A 445 21.09 15.32 -10.83
CA ASP A 445 21.08 14.99 -12.26
C ASP A 445 21.38 13.49 -12.50
N PRO A 446 20.99 12.93 -13.66
CA PRO A 446 21.34 11.55 -14.00
C PRO A 446 22.86 11.31 -13.93
N PRO A 447 23.32 10.25 -13.22
CA PRO A 447 24.75 9.97 -13.12
C PRO A 447 25.33 9.49 -14.44
N LYS A 448 26.67 9.55 -14.56
CA LYS A 448 27.39 9.00 -15.71
C LYS A 448 27.02 7.54 -15.97
N GLY A 449 26.80 7.21 -17.25
CA GLY A 449 26.39 5.87 -17.67
C GLY A 449 24.88 5.64 -17.63
N SER A 450 24.08 6.66 -17.33
CA SER A 450 22.63 6.63 -17.48
C SER A 450 22.23 6.46 -18.95
N ARG A 451 21.08 5.81 -19.16
CA ARG A 451 20.52 5.53 -20.49
C ARG A 451 19.22 6.29 -20.69
N VAL A 452 19.05 6.82 -21.90
CA VAL A 452 17.81 7.47 -22.33
C VAL A 452 16.94 6.43 -23.02
N LEU A 453 15.70 6.28 -22.57
CA LEU A 453 14.72 5.39 -23.15
C LEU A 453 13.55 6.21 -23.68
N ASP A 454 12.93 5.74 -24.76
CA ASP A 454 11.60 6.20 -25.14
C ASP A 454 10.59 5.77 -24.05
N ARG A 455 9.71 6.68 -23.62
CA ARG A 455 8.84 6.43 -22.46
C ARG A 455 7.82 5.32 -22.70
N GLU A 456 7.29 5.19 -23.92
CA GLU A 456 6.24 4.23 -24.23
C GLU A 456 6.80 2.88 -24.68
N SER A 457 7.66 2.89 -25.70
CA SER A 457 8.26 1.67 -26.26
C SER A 457 9.34 1.07 -25.37
N ARG A 458 9.98 1.89 -24.53
CA ARG A 458 11.15 1.54 -23.71
C ARG A 458 12.40 1.24 -24.53
N ASP A 459 12.39 1.61 -25.81
CA ASP A 459 13.55 1.45 -26.69
C ASP A 459 14.72 2.31 -26.18
N ASP A 460 15.91 1.72 -26.18
CA ASP A 460 17.12 2.39 -25.74
C ASP A 460 17.64 3.33 -26.83
N LEU A 461 17.57 4.63 -26.56
CA LEU A 461 17.88 5.70 -27.52
C LEU A 461 19.35 6.12 -27.48
N GLY A 462 20.10 5.72 -26.44
CA GLY A 462 21.51 6.08 -26.28
C GLY A 462 21.89 6.44 -24.85
N THR A 463 23.06 7.06 -24.70
CA THR A 463 23.56 7.49 -23.39
C THR A 463 23.04 8.89 -23.04
N TYR A 464 22.85 9.16 -21.74
CA TYR A 464 22.46 10.49 -21.27
C TYR A 464 23.50 11.55 -21.67
N ASP A 465 24.79 11.26 -21.54
CA ASP A 465 25.88 12.19 -21.87
C ASP A 465 25.82 12.68 -23.35
N GLU A 466 25.32 11.86 -24.27
CA GLU A 466 25.18 12.21 -25.69
C GLU A 466 23.89 12.97 -26.02
N LEU A 467 22.86 12.81 -25.18
CA LEU A 467 21.50 13.28 -25.46
C LEU A 467 21.04 14.39 -24.50
N ALA A 468 21.84 14.75 -23.48
CA ALA A 468 21.47 15.71 -22.44
C ALA A 468 20.90 17.02 -23.02
N ASP A 469 21.57 17.60 -24.03
CA ASP A 469 21.15 18.86 -24.68
C ASP A 469 19.78 18.77 -25.41
N THR A 470 19.28 17.54 -25.64
CA THR A 470 18.01 17.29 -26.35
C THR A 470 16.84 16.98 -25.42
N LEU A 471 17.11 16.80 -24.11
CA LEU A 471 16.10 16.38 -23.14
C LEU A 471 15.36 17.56 -22.49
N GLY A 472 15.92 18.77 -22.55
CA GLY A 472 15.43 19.94 -21.81
C GLY A 472 16.23 20.10 -20.53
#